data_AF-A0A7S0H452-F1
#
_entry.id   AF-A0A7S0H452-F1
#
_cell.length_a   1.000
_cell.length_b   1.000
_cell.length_c   1.000
_cell.angle_alpha   90.00
_cell.angle_beta   90.00
_cell.angle_gamma   90.00
#
_symmetry.space_group_name_H-M   'P 1'
#
loop_
_entity.id
_entity.type
_entity.pdbx_description
1 polymer ?
#
loop_
_entity_poly.entity_id
_entity_poly.type
_entity_poly.pdbx_seq_one_letter_code
_entity_poly.pdbx_strand_id
1 'polypeptide(L)'
;RRFDEPTVRNDMKSWPFKVVKGGDGKPIIQATHMGRVKNFTPQEISSMVLARMKEIAETYLGQKVKNAVITVPAYFNDSQRQATKDAGTIAGLNVQRIINEPTA
;
A
#
# COMPACT_ATOMS: atom_id res chain seq x y z
N ARG A 1 7.55 -0.38 8.57
CA ARG A 1 8.98 -0.12 8.23
C ARG A 1 9.26 1.34 8.46
N ARG A 2 10.34 1.67 9.16
CA ARG A 2 10.81 3.04 9.38
C ARG A 2 11.80 3.44 8.30
N PHE A 3 11.90 4.74 8.03
CA PHE A 3 12.81 5.29 7.03
C PHE A 3 14.29 4.92 7.29
N ASP A 4 14.66 4.84 8.57
CA ASP A 4 16.04 4.56 8.99
C ASP A 4 16.39 3.06 9.04
N GLU A 5 15.45 2.16 8.72
CA GLU A 5 15.75 0.72 8.66
C GLU A 5 16.80 0.43 7.58
N PRO A 6 17.83 -0.41 7.84
CA PRO A 6 18.87 -0.72 6.86
C PRO A 6 18.33 -1.28 5.54
N THR A 7 17.26 -2.08 5.61
CA THR A 7 16.58 -2.63 4.43
C THR A 7 16.01 -1.51 3.56
N VAL A 8 15.26 -0.57 4.16
CA VAL A 8 14.70 0.60 3.45
C VAL A 8 15.82 1.46 2.85
N ARG A 9 16.87 1.74 3.61
CA ARG A 9 18.01 2.55 3.11
C ARG A 9 18.77 1.88 1.97
N ASN A 10 18.91 0.56 1.98
CA ASN A 10 19.56 -0.17 0.91
C ASN A 10 18.70 -0.22 -0.34
N ASP A 11 17.41 -0.51 -0.19
CA ASP A 11 16.46 -0.55 -1.32
C ASP A 11 16.34 0.84 -1.99
N MET A 12 16.38 1.93 -1.22
CA MET A 12 16.36 3.30 -1.75
C MET A 12 17.50 3.62 -2.72
N LYS A 13 18.62 2.89 -2.67
CA LYS A 13 19.75 3.10 -3.59
C LYS A 13 19.47 2.58 -5.00
N SER A 14 18.55 1.62 -5.15
CA SER A 14 18.22 1.01 -6.44
C SER A 14 16.94 1.57 -7.05
N TRP A 15 16.14 2.32 -6.29
CA TRP A 15 14.88 2.87 -6.77
C TRP A 15 15.07 4.16 -7.58
N PRO A 16 14.35 4.33 -8.70
CA PRO A 16 14.41 5.54 -9.52
C PRO A 16 13.57 6.70 -8.95
N PHE A 17 12.85 6.49 -7.84
CA PHE A 17 11.99 7.49 -7.21
C PHE A 17 12.55 7.92 -5.85
N LYS A 18 12.21 9.15 -5.45
CA LYS A 18 12.71 9.74 -4.22
C LYS A 18 11.87 9.29 -3.03
N VAL A 19 12.53 8.88 -1.96
CA VAL A 19 11.92 8.60 -0.66
C VAL A 19 12.50 9.57 0.37
N VAL A 20 11.63 10.23 1.14
CA VAL A 20 11.99 11.19 2.19
C VAL A 20 11.50 10.70 3.54
N LYS A 21 12.13 11.19 4.62
CA LYS A 21 11.73 10.88 5.98
C LYS A 21 10.52 11.72 6.38
N GLY A 22 9.41 11.08 6.72
CA GLY A 22 8.23 11.71 7.31
C GLY A 22 8.47 12.14 8.76
N GLY A 23 7.60 13.02 9.28
CA GLY A 23 7.72 13.55 10.65
C GLY A 23 7.66 12.49 11.76
N ASP A 24 7.01 11.36 11.51
CA ASP A 24 6.92 10.21 12.41
C ASP A 24 8.02 9.15 12.18
N GLY A 25 9.00 9.48 11.32
CA GLY A 25 10.07 8.59 10.91
C GLY A 25 9.64 7.51 9.91
N LYS A 26 8.43 7.57 9.35
CA LYS A 26 8.01 6.70 8.26
C LYS A 26 8.61 7.14 6.92
N PRO A 27 8.86 6.22 5.99
CA PRO A 27 9.25 6.58 4.63
C PRO A 27 8.06 7.18 3.88
N ILE A 28 8.32 8.25 3.14
CA ILE A 28 7.35 8.95 2.30
C ILE A 28 7.88 8.96 0.87
N ILE A 29 7.10 8.46 -0.08
CA ILE A 29 7.42 8.49 -1.50
C ILE A 29 7.09 9.88 -2.04
N GLN A 30 8.07 10.54 -2.66
CA GLN A 30 7.90 11.83 -3.29
C GLN A 30 7.82 11.65 -4.81
N ALA A 31 6.71 12.05 -5.42
CA ALA A 31 6.48 11.94 -6.84
C ALA A 31 5.89 13.23 -7.42
N THR A 32 6.24 13.55 -8.67
CA THR A 32 5.65 14.67 -9.40
C THR A 32 4.36 14.23 -10.05
N HIS A 33 3.25 14.88 -9.69
CA HIS A 33 1.93 14.62 -10.23
C HIS A 33 1.31 15.93 -10.69
N MET A 34 0.93 16.01 -11.98
CA MET A 34 0.38 17.21 -12.61
C MET A 34 1.27 18.46 -12.39
N GLY A 35 2.58 18.30 -12.56
CA GLY A 35 3.56 19.39 -12.40
C GLY A 35 3.83 19.81 -10.95
N ARG A 36 3.22 19.14 -9.95
CA ARG A 36 3.44 19.43 -8.53
C ARG A 36 4.07 18.25 -7.82
N VAL A 37 5.01 18.53 -6.94
CA VAL A 37 5.57 17.52 -6.05
C VAL A 37 4.51 17.15 -5.01
N LYS A 38 4.17 15.86 -4.95
CA LYS A 38 3.28 15.27 -3.95
C LYS A 38 4.04 14.21 -3.15
N ASN A 39 3.64 14.12 -1.89
CA ASN A 39 4.18 13.14 -0.94
C ASN A 39 3.09 12.09 -0.69
N PHE A 40 3.48 10.82 -0.75
CA PHE A 40 2.60 9.68 -0.55
C PHE A 40 3.19 8.73 0.48
N THR A 41 2.35 8.23 1.36
CA THR A 41 2.67 7.10 2.21
C THR A 41 2.65 5.80 1.40
N PRO A 42 3.37 4.74 1.84
CA PRO A 42 3.27 3.44 1.21
C PRO A 42 1.84 2.91 1.13
N GLN A 43 1.01 3.17 2.15
CA GLN A 43 -0.39 2.75 2.19
C GLN A 43 -1.25 3.46 1.13
N GLU A 44 -1.00 4.75 0.86
CA GLU A 44 -1.70 5.49 -0.20
C GLU A 44 -1.31 4.97 -1.60
N ILE A 45 -0.05 4.60 -1.82
CA ILE A 45 0.33 3.98 -3.10
C ILE A 45 -0.33 2.60 -3.24
N SER A 46 -0.30 1.77 -2.20
CA SER A 46 -0.98 0.47 -2.20
C SER A 46 -2.48 0.60 -2.40
N SER A 47 -3.12 1.64 -1.84
CA SER A 47 -4.55 1.87 -2.01
C SER A 47 -4.92 2.22 -3.45
N MET A 48 -4.04 2.92 -4.19
CA MET A 48 -4.24 3.17 -5.63
C MET A 48 -4.27 1.87 -6.43
N VAL A 49 -3.38 0.91 -6.10
CA VAL A 49 -3.38 -0.42 -6.74
C VAL A 49 -4.66 -1.18 -6.40
N LEU A 50 -5.07 -1.18 -5.12
CA LEU A 50 -6.29 -1.85 -4.69
C LEU A 50 -7.55 -1.22 -5.28
N ALA A 51 -7.60 0.11 -5.41
CA ALA A 51 -8.68 0.82 -6.07
C ALA A 51 -8.78 0.40 -7.54
N ARG A 52 -7.64 0.27 -8.24
CA ARG A 52 -7.64 -0.24 -9.61
C ARG A 52 -8.13 -1.69 -9.71
N MET A 53 -7.75 -2.56 -8.78
CA MET A 53 -8.25 -3.94 -8.74
C MET A 53 -9.76 -4.01 -8.47
N LYS A 54 -10.25 -3.15 -7.58
CA LYS A 54 -11.69 -2.97 -7.32
C LYS A 54 -12.42 -2.53 -8.58
N GLU A 55 -11.94 -1.52 -9.31
CA GLU A 55 -12.55 -1.07 -10.57
C GLU A 55 -12.65 -2.19 -11.61
N ILE A 56 -11.60 -3.00 -11.75
CA ILE A 56 -11.59 -4.15 -12.66
C ILE A 56 -12.69 -5.14 -12.26
N ALA A 57 -12.79 -5.47 -10.97
CA ALA A 57 -13.82 -6.37 -10.45
C ALA A 57 -15.25 -5.79 -10.62
N GLU A 58 -15.44 -4.50 -10.36
CA GLU A 58 -16.72 -3.81 -10.57
C GLU A 58 -17.14 -3.82 -12.04
N THR A 59 -16.19 -3.58 -12.95
CA THR A 59 -16.43 -3.61 -14.40
C THR A 59 -16.83 -5.01 -14.86
N TYR A 60 -16.14 -6.04 -14.35
CA TYR A 60 -16.44 -7.44 -14.68
C TYR A 60 -17.80 -7.90 -14.14
N LEU A 61 -18.16 -7.50 -12.92
CA LEU A 61 -19.39 -7.93 -12.24
C LEU A 61 -20.61 -7.05 -12.57
N GLY A 62 -20.41 -5.84 -13.10
CA GLY A 62 -21.48 -4.87 -13.35
C GLY A 62 -22.09 -4.27 -12.07
N GLN A 63 -21.44 -4.41 -10.92
CA GLN A 63 -21.93 -3.93 -9.63
C GLN A 63 -20.80 -3.47 -8.70
N LYS A 64 -21.15 -2.75 -7.63
CA LYS A 64 -20.18 -2.24 -6.65
C LYS A 64 -19.59 -3.36 -5.78
N VAL A 65 -18.26 -3.35 -5.66
CA VAL A 65 -17.51 -4.30 -4.83
C VAL A 65 -17.11 -3.61 -3.54
N LYS A 66 -17.61 -4.12 -2.42
CA LYS A 66 -17.39 -3.52 -1.09
C LYS A 66 -16.52 -4.36 -0.18
N ASN A 67 -16.63 -5.69 -0.20
CA ASN A 67 -15.92 -6.58 0.72
C ASN A 67 -14.72 -7.22 0.01
N ALA A 68 -13.59 -7.35 0.71
CA ALA A 68 -12.41 -8.00 0.18
C ALA A 68 -11.66 -8.79 1.26
N VAL A 69 -10.97 -9.85 0.82
CA VAL A 69 -9.89 -10.52 1.55
C VAL A 69 -8.60 -10.20 0.82
N ILE A 70 -7.56 -9.78 1.55
CA ILE A 70 -6.29 -9.35 0.96
C ILE A 70 -5.18 -10.26 1.50
N THR A 71 -4.32 -10.76 0.59
CA THR A 71 -3.17 -11.60 0.94
C THR A 71 -1.97 -10.73 1.34
N VAL A 72 -1.12 -11.27 2.23
CA VAL A 72 0.18 -10.68 2.59
C VAL A 72 1.24 -11.78 2.72
N PRO A 73 2.52 -11.46 2.54
CA PRO A 73 3.60 -12.42 2.79
C PRO A 73 3.57 -12.94 4.23
N ALA A 74 3.85 -14.23 4.42
CA ALA A 74 3.76 -14.88 5.73
C ALA A 74 4.68 -14.21 6.80
N TYR A 75 5.80 -13.65 6.38
CA TYR A 75 6.77 -12.96 7.23
C TYR A 75 6.38 -11.51 7.59
N PHE A 76 5.23 -11.01 7.13
CA PHE A 76 4.76 -9.68 7.54
C PHE A 76 4.41 -9.65 9.03
N ASN A 77 4.99 -8.67 9.73
CA ASN A 77 4.62 -8.36 11.10
C ASN A 77 3.28 -7.61 11.18
N ASP A 78 2.75 -7.45 12.39
CA ASP A 78 1.44 -6.83 12.64
C ASP A 78 1.32 -5.40 12.09
N SER A 79 2.40 -4.61 12.17
CA SER A 79 2.40 -3.25 11.62
C SER A 79 2.27 -3.24 10.10
N GLN A 80 2.91 -4.17 9.39
CA GLN A 80 2.79 -4.29 7.94
C GLN A 80 1.43 -4.85 7.53
N ARG A 81 0.87 -5.78 8.30
CA ARG A 81 -0.50 -6.30 8.12
C ARG A 81 -1.53 -5.18 8.27
N GLN A 82 -1.40 -4.38 9.33
CA GLN A 82 -2.28 -3.24 9.56
C GLN A 82 -2.15 -2.20 8.44
N ALA A 83 -0.93 -1.88 8.00
CA ALA A 83 -0.71 -0.96 6.88
C ALA A 83 -1.38 -1.44 5.58
N THR A 84 -1.40 -2.76 5.33
CA THR A 84 -2.09 -3.34 4.17
C THR A 84 -3.61 -3.26 4.32
N LYS A 85 -4.13 -3.49 5.53
CA LYS A 85 -5.55 -3.30 5.85
C LYS A 85 -5.97 -1.84 5.67
N ASP A 86 -5.16 -0.90 6.13
CA ASP A 86 -5.40 0.54 5.98
C ASP A 86 -5.45 0.94 4.49
N ALA A 87 -4.54 0.40 3.67
CA ALA A 87 -4.57 0.60 2.22
C ALA A 87 -5.90 0.12 1.60
N GLY A 88 -6.42 -1.02 2.04
CA GLY A 88 -7.75 -1.51 1.62
C GLY A 88 -8.88 -0.56 2.04
N THR A 89 -8.85 -0.06 3.28
CA THR A 89 -9.82 0.93 3.75
C THR A 89 -9.77 2.22 2.93
N ILE A 90 -8.58 2.74 2.63
CA ILE A 90 -8.38 3.94 1.79
C ILE A 90 -8.91 3.70 0.37
N ALA A 91 -8.79 2.49 -0.16
CA ALA A 91 -9.36 2.10 -1.46
C ALA A 91 -10.90 1.95 -1.44
N GLY A 92 -11.54 2.16 -0.29
CA GLY A 92 -12.97 1.99 -0.12
C GLY A 92 -13.41 0.52 -0.14
N LEU A 93 -12.55 -0.37 0.36
CA LEU A 93 -12.84 -1.78 0.59
C LEU A 93 -13.01 -2.04 2.09
N ASN A 94 -14.04 -2.79 2.44
CA ASN A 94 -14.18 -3.42 3.75
C ASN A 94 -13.34 -4.70 3.78
N VAL A 95 -12.18 -4.60 4.44
CA VAL A 95 -11.22 -5.70 4.53
C VAL A 95 -11.67 -6.70 5.60
N GLN A 96 -12.33 -7.77 5.14
CA GLN A 96 -12.89 -8.83 5.98
C GLN A 96 -11.79 -9.64 6.68
N ARG A 97 -10.70 -9.92 5.96
CA ARG A 97 -9.57 -10.68 6.49
C ARG A 97 -8.28 -10.31 5.75
N ILE A 98 -7.18 -10.33 6.48
CA ILE A 98 -5.83 -10.42 5.92
C ILE A 98 -5.37 -11.86 6.08
N ILE A 99 -5.01 -12.52 4.98
CA ILE A 99 -4.56 -13.92 4.98
C ILE A 99 -3.12 -14.02 4.49
N ASN A 100 -2.42 -15.08 4.88
CA ASN A 100 -1.07 -15.33 4.38
C ASN A 100 -1.16 -15.85 2.95
N GLU A 101 -0.29 -15.37 2.07
CA GLU A 101 -0.14 -15.89 0.70
C GLU A 101 -0.05 -17.42 0.62
N PRO A 102 0.77 -18.14 1.40
CA PRO A 102 0.83 -19.60 1.32
C PRO A 102 -0.42 -20.32 1.88
N THR A 103 -1.34 -19.59 2.53
CA THR A 103 -2.58 -20.14 3.08
C THR A 103 -3.78 -19.89 2.17
N ALA A 104 -3.68 -18.92 1.25
CA ALA A 104 -4.72 -18.56 0.29
C ALA A 104 -4.83 -19.62 -0.82
#